data_AF-A0A1Y2CII4-F1
#
_entry.id   AF-A0A1Y2CII4-F1
#
_cell.length_a   1.000
_cell.length_b   1.000
_cell.length_c   1.000
_cell.angle_alpha   90.00
_cell.angle_beta   90.00
_cell.angle_gamma   90.00
#
_symmetry.space_group_name_H-M   'P 1'
#
loop_
_entity.id
_entity.type
_entity.pdbx_description
1 polymer ?
#
loop_
_entity_poly.entity_id
_entity_poly.type
_entity_poly.pdbx_seq_one_letter_code
_entity_poly.pdbx_strand_id
1 'polypeptide(L)'
;MISLLGKGSFGQCVKCFDHKLKKHVAIKIIRNKKRFEQQGLIEVKVLERLKNEDSDDTANIVHMHDSFHFRNHLCISFEILGINLYEWVKAGGYRGIHTGVIKRFSFQILKCLELLAGQGIVHCDLKPEFVILVASRCDFVAVSDSSYSRSTAFVPPDFKPLAPQYALKVIDLGSSCFENEKVYTYVQSRFYRSPEVILGINYNVAIDMWSFGCILAELFMGYPLFPGENEQDQFKLFFDMSTFTPRLVPNSKGKKFKPGTKTLAGPCAHLIVIH
;
A
#
# COMPACT_ATOMS: atom_id res chain seq x y z
N MET A 1 -13.69 -3.50 21.66
CA MET A 1 -12.64 -4.55 21.63
C MET A 1 -11.50 -4.04 20.75
N ILE A 2 -10.26 -4.03 21.25
CA ILE A 2 -9.09 -3.62 20.46
C ILE A 2 -8.67 -4.79 19.57
N SER A 3 -8.36 -4.56 18.29
CA SER A 3 -7.84 -5.60 17.39
C SER A 3 -6.62 -5.10 16.62
N LEU A 4 -5.65 -5.99 16.37
CA LEU A 4 -4.44 -5.66 15.63
C LEU A 4 -4.77 -5.53 14.13
N LEU A 5 -4.44 -4.38 13.53
CA LEU A 5 -4.58 -4.12 12.09
C LEU A 5 -3.29 -4.45 11.34
N GLY A 6 -2.14 -4.18 11.95
CA GLY A 6 -0.83 -4.43 11.35
C GLY A 6 0.31 -4.23 12.34
N LYS A 7 1.47 -4.79 12.01
CA LYS A 7 2.72 -4.65 12.78
C LYS A 7 3.88 -4.51 11.81
N GLY A 8 4.88 -3.72 12.13
CA GLY A 8 6.06 -3.54 11.29
C GLY A 8 7.25 -3.02 12.09
N SER A 9 8.30 -2.62 11.38
CA SER A 9 9.52 -2.05 11.97
C SER A 9 9.25 -0.78 12.79
N PHE A 10 8.31 0.06 12.31
CA PHE A 10 7.92 1.33 12.91
C PHE A 10 7.05 1.19 14.17
N GLY A 11 6.39 0.05 14.37
CA GLY A 11 5.49 -0.15 15.50
C GLY A 11 4.31 -1.06 15.16
N GLN A 12 3.14 -0.71 15.67
CA GLN A 12 1.91 -1.48 15.46
C GLN A 12 0.71 -0.56 15.25
N CYS A 13 -0.21 -0.99 14.38
CA CYS A 13 -1.48 -0.33 14.15
C CYS A 13 -2.60 -1.17 14.74
N VAL A 14 -3.46 -0.55 15.54
CA VAL A 14 -4.59 -1.21 16.20
C VAL A 14 -5.90 -0.49 15.89
N LYS A 15 -6.99 -1.25 15.74
CA LYS A 15 -8.34 -0.72 15.70
C LYS A 15 -8.82 -0.52 17.13
N CYS A 16 -9.21 0.70 17.44
CA CYS A 16 -9.73 1.11 18.73
C CYS A 16 -11.14 1.69 18.57
N PHE A 17 -11.87 1.74 19.68
CA PHE A 17 -13.13 2.49 19.76
C PHE A 17 -12.86 3.78 20.50
N ASP A 18 -13.03 4.91 19.84
CA ASP A 18 -12.95 6.23 20.45
C ASP A 18 -14.21 6.47 21.29
N HIS A 19 -14.06 6.44 22.61
CA HIS A 19 -15.19 6.60 23.54
C HIS A 19 -15.73 8.04 23.62
N LYS A 20 -14.96 9.04 23.16
CA LYS A 20 -15.38 10.45 23.09
C LYS A 20 -16.20 10.69 21.83
N LEU A 21 -15.71 10.26 20.67
CA LEU A 21 -16.37 10.45 19.37
C LEU A 21 -17.35 9.33 19.00
N LYS A 22 -17.42 8.27 19.81
CA LYS A 22 -18.28 7.08 19.60
C LYS A 22 -18.08 6.42 18.23
N LYS A 23 -16.84 6.41 17.72
CA LYS A 23 -16.49 5.82 16.42
C LYS A 23 -15.26 4.92 16.50
N HIS A 24 -15.11 4.03 15.53
CA HIS A 24 -13.88 3.25 15.41
C HIS A 24 -12.78 4.10 14.76
N VAL A 25 -11.55 3.93 15.25
CA VAL A 25 -10.35 4.63 14.75
C VAL A 25 -9.19 3.65 14.63
N ALA A 26 -8.27 3.90 13.71
CA ALA A 26 -6.98 3.24 13.69
C ALA A 26 -6.00 4.06 14.55
N ILE A 27 -5.18 3.40 15.36
CA ILE A 27 -4.12 4.04 16.13
C ILE A 27 -2.80 3.37 15.77
N LYS A 28 -1.89 4.14 15.16
CA LYS A 28 -0.49 3.78 14.93
C LYS A 28 0.31 4.11 16.19
N ILE A 29 0.83 3.10 16.84
CA ILE A 29 1.66 3.21 18.05
C ILE A 29 3.11 3.08 17.60
N ILE A 30 3.84 4.19 17.59
CA ILE A 30 5.24 4.26 17.16
C ILE A 30 6.11 3.57 18.20
N ARG A 31 7.09 2.79 17.74
CA ARG A 31 8.05 2.10 18.61
C ARG A 31 8.81 3.11 19.46
N ASN A 32 8.89 2.86 20.77
CA ASN A 32 9.64 3.69 21.71
C ASN A 32 11.16 3.54 21.51
N LYS A 33 11.68 4.18 20.47
CA LYS A 33 13.10 4.47 20.24
C LYS A 33 13.20 5.82 19.54
N LYS A 34 14.18 6.63 19.95
CA LYS A 34 14.40 8.01 19.47
C LYS A 34 14.32 8.16 17.94
N ARG A 35 14.96 7.25 17.17
CA ARG A 35 14.90 7.28 15.69
C ARG A 35 13.48 7.15 15.14
N PHE A 36 12.68 6.23 15.67
CA PHE A 36 11.31 6.01 15.21
C PHE A 36 10.38 7.14 15.65
N GLU A 37 10.59 7.69 16.85
CA GLU A 37 9.86 8.85 17.33
C GLU A 37 10.12 10.09 16.46
N GLN A 38 11.39 10.39 16.15
CA GLN A 38 11.74 11.50 15.24
C GLN A 38 11.09 11.35 13.87
N GLN A 39 11.11 10.12 13.33
CA GLN A 39 10.44 9.83 12.07
C GLN A 39 8.91 10.01 12.17
N GLY A 40 8.30 9.56 13.27
CA GLY A 40 6.87 9.73 13.51
C GLY A 40 6.46 11.20 13.65
N LEU A 41 7.33 12.06 14.21
CA LEU A 41 7.08 13.51 14.25
C LEU A 41 7.14 14.15 12.86
N ILE A 42 8.01 13.66 11.97
CA ILE A 42 8.02 14.08 10.55
C ILE A 42 6.71 13.65 9.88
N GLU A 43 6.26 12.41 10.11
CA GLU A 43 4.98 11.90 9.60
C GLU A 43 3.80 12.78 10.05
N VAL A 44 3.74 13.15 11.34
CA VAL A 44 2.72 14.08 11.86
C VAL A 44 2.78 15.44 11.14
N LYS A 45 3.97 16.04 11.01
CA LYS A 45 4.16 17.33 10.30
C LYS A 45 3.68 17.27 8.85
N VAL A 46 3.96 16.17 8.15
CA VAL A 46 3.51 15.95 6.76
C VAL A 46 2.00 15.78 6.72
N LEU A 47 1.41 14.97 7.60
CA LEU A 47 -0.04 14.74 7.66
C LEU A 47 -0.82 16.03 7.98
N GLU A 48 -0.32 16.87 8.88
CA GLU A 48 -0.93 18.17 9.19
C GLU A 48 -0.90 19.11 7.98
N ARG A 49 0.21 19.14 7.25
CA ARG A 49 0.33 19.92 6.01
C ARG A 49 -0.71 19.47 4.98
N LEU A 50 -0.80 18.17 4.73
CA LEU A 50 -1.68 17.61 3.70
C LEU A 50 -3.16 17.72 4.05
N LYS A 51 -3.51 17.61 5.34
CA LYS A 51 -4.89 17.80 5.82
C LYS A 51 -5.45 19.19 5.51
N ASN A 52 -4.60 20.22 5.51
CA ASN A 52 -5.03 21.59 5.17
C ASN A 52 -5.28 21.75 3.66
N GLU A 53 -4.53 21.03 2.83
CA GLU A 53 -4.62 21.08 1.37
C GLU A 53 -5.74 20.18 0.82
N ASP A 54 -6.08 19.09 1.52
CA ASP A 54 -7.11 18.11 1.15
C ASP A 54 -8.37 18.23 2.02
N SER A 55 -8.86 19.47 2.19
CA SER A 55 -10.02 19.76 3.05
C SER A 55 -11.35 19.16 2.54
N ASP A 56 -11.43 18.82 1.25
CA ASP A 56 -12.60 18.23 0.61
C ASP A 56 -12.55 16.69 0.49
N ASP A 57 -11.47 16.07 0.99
CA ASP A 57 -11.21 14.61 0.95
C ASP A 57 -11.23 14.02 -0.47
N THR A 58 -10.63 14.72 -1.43
CA THR A 58 -10.62 14.33 -2.85
C THR A 58 -9.26 13.91 -3.38
N ALA A 59 -8.18 14.07 -2.60
CA ALA A 59 -6.82 13.71 -2.97
C ALA A 59 -6.49 12.24 -2.73
N ASN A 60 -7.42 11.43 -2.21
CA ASN A 60 -7.23 9.99 -1.99
C ASN A 60 -6.04 9.68 -1.05
N ILE A 61 -5.87 10.48 0.00
CA ILE A 61 -4.84 10.28 1.03
C ILE A 61 -5.47 10.11 2.41
N VAL A 62 -4.84 9.33 3.28
CA VAL A 62 -5.37 9.08 4.63
C VAL A 62 -5.38 10.35 5.48
N HIS A 63 -6.46 10.54 6.23
CA HIS A 63 -6.58 11.66 7.15
C HIS A 63 -6.22 11.27 8.58
N MET A 64 -5.32 12.07 9.16
CA MET A 64 -5.01 12.04 10.59
C MET A 64 -6.10 12.78 11.38
N HIS A 65 -6.64 12.12 12.39
CA HIS A 65 -7.54 12.75 13.35
C HIS A 65 -6.75 13.58 14.37
N ASP A 66 -5.76 12.98 15.02
CA ASP A 66 -4.99 13.57 16.13
C ASP A 66 -3.67 12.80 16.36
N SER A 67 -2.72 13.40 17.08
CA SER A 67 -1.50 12.76 17.55
C SER A 67 -1.21 13.07 19.02
N PHE A 68 -0.72 12.10 19.78
CA PHE A 68 -0.49 12.25 21.22
C PHE A 68 0.56 11.26 21.73
N HIS A 69 1.15 11.56 22.90
CA HIS A 69 2.02 10.63 23.60
C HIS A 69 1.24 9.82 24.64
N PHE A 70 1.43 8.50 24.64
CA PHE A 70 0.89 7.62 25.67
C PHE A 70 1.95 6.61 26.11
N ARG A 71 2.29 6.61 27.40
CA ARG A 71 3.28 5.69 27.99
C ARG A 71 4.61 5.67 27.22
N ASN A 72 5.14 6.85 26.86
CA ASN A 72 6.38 7.03 26.08
C ASN A 72 6.33 6.49 24.63
N HIS A 73 5.13 6.35 24.07
CA HIS A 73 4.94 6.07 22.65
C HIS A 73 4.22 7.25 22.00
N LEU A 74 4.78 7.77 20.89
CA LEU A 74 4.01 8.61 19.98
C LEU A 74 2.91 7.76 19.34
N CYS A 75 1.67 8.23 19.43
CA CYS A 75 0.49 7.59 18.89
C CYS A 75 -0.17 8.53 17.88
N ILE A 76 -0.53 8.01 16.71
CA ILE A 76 -1.19 8.78 15.65
C ILE A 76 -2.54 8.11 15.36
N SER A 77 -3.63 8.86 15.42
CA SER A 77 -4.99 8.38 15.16
C SER A 77 -5.42 8.72 13.74
N PHE A 78 -6.00 7.74 13.06
CA PHE A 78 -6.48 7.84 11.68
C PHE A 78 -7.93 7.36 11.55
N GLU A 79 -8.54 7.68 10.41
CA GLU A 79 -9.73 6.99 9.92
C GLU A 79 -9.51 5.47 9.80
N ILE A 80 -10.59 4.70 9.90
CA ILE A 80 -10.55 3.25 9.67
C ILE A 80 -10.80 2.98 8.19
N LEU A 81 -9.87 2.27 7.56
CA LEU A 81 -9.97 1.83 6.16
C LEU A 81 -10.16 0.30 6.09
N GLY A 82 -10.40 -0.19 4.87
CA GLY A 82 -10.62 -1.59 4.56
C GLY A 82 -9.33 -2.39 4.34
N ILE A 83 -9.33 -3.17 3.26
CA ILE A 83 -8.23 -4.08 2.89
C ILE A 83 -7.24 -3.36 1.97
N ASN A 84 -5.94 -3.63 2.13
CA ASN A 84 -4.92 -3.14 1.19
C ASN A 84 -4.95 -3.91 -0.14
N LEU A 85 -4.39 -3.30 -1.20
CA LEU A 85 -4.41 -3.89 -2.53
C LEU A 85 -3.62 -5.21 -2.61
N TYR A 86 -2.56 -5.38 -1.82
CA TYR A 86 -1.82 -6.65 -1.78
C TYR A 86 -2.73 -7.81 -1.33
N GLU A 87 -3.40 -7.67 -0.19
CA GLU A 87 -4.31 -8.68 0.34
C GLU A 87 -5.54 -8.85 -0.56
N TRP A 88 -5.96 -7.80 -1.28
CA TRP A 88 -7.03 -7.88 -2.27
C TRP A 88 -6.64 -8.73 -3.50
N VAL A 89 -5.45 -8.49 -4.08
CA VAL A 89 -4.91 -9.31 -5.19
C VAL A 89 -4.74 -10.77 -4.76
N LYS A 90 -4.23 -10.99 -3.55
CA LYS A 90 -4.06 -12.32 -2.95
C LYS A 90 -5.40 -13.04 -2.77
N ALA A 91 -6.43 -12.34 -2.31
CA ALA A 91 -7.79 -12.90 -2.20
C ALA A 91 -8.37 -13.29 -3.57
N GLY A 92 -8.03 -12.55 -4.63
CA GLY A 92 -8.32 -12.89 -6.02
C GLY A 92 -7.46 -14.02 -6.61
N GLY A 93 -6.60 -14.64 -5.81
CA GLY A 93 -5.74 -15.75 -6.22
C GLY A 93 -4.62 -15.34 -7.19
N TYR A 94 -4.20 -14.08 -7.17
CA TYR A 94 -3.11 -13.56 -8.01
C TYR A 94 -3.38 -13.69 -9.53
N ARG A 95 -4.65 -13.62 -9.95
CA ARG A 95 -5.06 -13.76 -11.37
C ARG A 95 -4.97 -12.45 -12.19
N GLY A 96 -4.47 -11.38 -11.58
CA GLY A 96 -4.55 -10.03 -12.15
C GLY A 96 -5.95 -9.43 -12.02
N ILE A 97 -6.02 -8.12 -12.20
CA ILE A 97 -7.22 -7.30 -12.00
C ILE A 97 -7.70 -6.76 -13.35
N HIS A 98 -9.02 -6.62 -13.49
CA HIS A 98 -9.61 -6.03 -14.68
C HIS A 98 -9.08 -4.61 -14.96
N THR A 99 -8.71 -4.33 -16.21
CA THR A 99 -8.11 -3.05 -16.62
C THR A 99 -8.98 -1.83 -16.32
N GLY A 100 -10.31 -1.97 -16.35
CA GLY A 100 -11.23 -0.91 -15.94
C GLY A 100 -11.08 -0.53 -14.45
N VAL A 101 -10.87 -1.52 -13.58
CA VAL A 101 -10.62 -1.30 -12.15
C VAL A 101 -9.24 -0.69 -11.96
N ILE A 102 -8.22 -1.21 -12.67
CA ILE A 102 -6.86 -0.65 -12.64
C ILE A 102 -6.90 0.81 -13.05
N LYS A 103 -7.57 1.18 -14.14
CA LYS A 103 -7.72 2.57 -14.59
C LYS A 103 -8.33 3.47 -13.50
N ARG A 104 -9.34 2.97 -12.78
CA ARG A 104 -9.95 3.69 -11.65
C ARG A 104 -8.97 3.86 -10.48
N PHE A 105 -8.20 2.82 -10.15
CA PHE A 105 -7.18 2.90 -9.11
C PHE A 105 -6.03 3.82 -9.52
N SER A 106 -5.57 3.76 -10.77
CA SER A 106 -4.55 4.63 -11.34
C SER A 106 -4.90 6.10 -11.14
N PHE A 107 -6.12 6.48 -11.50
CA PHE A 107 -6.58 7.87 -11.35
C PHE A 107 -6.55 8.34 -9.89
N GLN A 108 -7.00 7.51 -8.95
CA GLN A 108 -7.03 7.85 -7.53
C GLN A 108 -5.63 7.93 -6.91
N ILE A 109 -4.72 7.00 -7.27
CA ILE A 109 -3.32 7.07 -6.80
C ILE A 109 -2.63 8.31 -7.38
N LEU A 110 -2.86 8.63 -8.66
CA LEU A 110 -2.28 9.82 -9.30
C LEU A 110 -2.75 11.12 -8.65
N LYS A 111 -4.01 11.22 -8.22
CA LYS A 111 -4.50 12.38 -7.45
C LYS A 111 -3.72 12.58 -6.15
N CYS A 112 -3.43 11.49 -5.44
CA CYS A 112 -2.59 11.56 -4.24
C CYS A 112 -1.17 12.01 -4.58
N LEU A 113 -0.57 11.46 -5.63
CA LEU A 113 0.79 11.81 -6.05
C LEU A 113 0.90 13.26 -6.56
N GLU A 114 -0.14 13.76 -7.21
CA GLU A 114 -0.24 15.16 -7.64
C GLU A 114 -0.23 16.11 -6.43
N LEU A 115 -1.02 15.82 -5.39
CA LEU A 115 -1.01 16.58 -4.15
C LEU A 115 0.37 16.57 -3.49
N LEU A 116 0.97 15.38 -3.35
CA LEU A 116 2.30 15.24 -2.73
C LEU A 116 3.37 16.01 -3.50
N ALA A 117 3.37 15.90 -4.83
CA ALA A 117 4.29 16.62 -5.70
C ALA A 117 4.10 18.14 -5.60
N GLY A 118 2.86 18.63 -5.58
CA GLY A 118 2.56 20.05 -5.40
C GLY A 118 3.05 20.63 -4.06
N GLN A 119 3.20 19.80 -3.04
CA GLN A 119 3.72 20.17 -1.72
C GLN A 119 5.21 19.84 -1.54
N GLY A 120 5.90 19.34 -2.59
CA GLY A 120 7.31 18.95 -2.52
C GLY A 120 7.57 17.81 -1.54
N ILE A 121 6.63 16.88 -1.40
CA ILE A 121 6.71 15.73 -0.51
C ILE A 121 6.93 14.46 -1.35
N VAL A 122 7.94 13.68 -0.98
CA VAL A 122 8.20 12.35 -1.54
C VAL A 122 7.66 11.31 -0.56
N HIS A 123 6.81 10.38 -1.02
CA HIS A 123 6.24 9.33 -0.19
C HIS A 123 7.31 8.34 0.29
N CYS A 124 8.25 7.96 -0.59
CA CYS A 124 9.40 7.12 -0.31
C CYS A 124 9.11 5.64 0.04
N ASP A 125 7.86 5.17 0.04
CA ASP A 125 7.54 3.75 0.26
C ASP A 125 6.22 3.31 -0.37
N LEU A 126 5.81 3.92 -1.49
CA LEU A 126 4.56 3.58 -2.17
C LEU A 126 4.58 2.11 -2.65
N LYS A 127 3.59 1.33 -2.19
CA LYS A 127 3.43 -0.11 -2.51
C LYS A 127 1.99 -0.58 -2.30
N PRO A 128 1.57 -1.74 -2.83
CA PRO A 128 0.19 -2.24 -2.72
C PRO A 128 -0.31 -2.40 -1.28
N GLU A 129 0.58 -2.66 -0.32
CA GLU A 129 0.24 -2.72 1.11
C GLU A 129 -0.20 -1.36 1.69
N PHE A 130 0.22 -0.26 1.05
CA PHE A 130 -0.05 1.12 1.46
C PHE A 130 -1.07 1.84 0.57
N VAL A 131 -1.74 1.10 -0.30
CA VAL A 131 -2.94 1.55 -1.01
C VAL A 131 -4.12 0.76 -0.47
N ILE A 132 -5.05 1.41 0.21
CA ILE A 132 -6.12 0.75 0.96
C ILE A 132 -7.49 1.14 0.41
N LEU A 133 -8.36 0.14 0.25
CA LEU A 133 -9.75 0.36 -0.12
C LEU A 133 -10.51 1.01 1.05
N VAL A 134 -11.31 2.02 0.76
CA VAL A 134 -12.13 2.72 1.78
C VAL A 134 -13.23 1.81 2.31
N ALA A 135 -13.91 1.10 1.40
CA ALA A 135 -14.95 0.15 1.76
C ALA A 135 -14.38 -1.00 2.62
N SER A 136 -15.03 -1.26 3.75
CA SER A 136 -14.70 -2.42 4.58
C SER A 136 -15.17 -3.70 3.88
N ARG A 137 -14.54 -4.84 4.19
CA ARG A 137 -14.76 -6.14 3.51
C ARG A 137 -16.22 -6.59 3.35
N CYS A 138 -17.16 -5.99 4.09
CA CYS A 138 -18.59 -6.32 4.06
C CYS A 138 -19.27 -6.07 2.71
N ASP A 139 -18.66 -5.31 1.79
CA ASP A 139 -19.24 -5.04 0.46
C ASP A 139 -18.72 -5.98 -0.65
N PHE A 140 -17.77 -6.86 -0.33
CA PHE A 140 -17.26 -7.83 -1.30
C PHE A 140 -18.08 -9.12 -1.22
N VAL A 141 -19.13 -9.20 -2.04
CA VAL A 141 -19.70 -10.48 -2.43
C VAL A 141 -18.62 -11.19 -3.25
N ALA A 142 -17.90 -12.12 -2.62
CA ALA A 142 -17.20 -13.14 -3.36
C ALA A 142 -18.27 -13.91 -4.14
N VAL A 143 -18.43 -13.61 -5.43
CA VAL A 143 -19.29 -14.39 -6.31
C VAL A 143 -18.67 -15.78 -6.36
N SER A 144 -19.18 -16.66 -5.51
CA SER A 144 -18.88 -18.08 -5.49
C SER A 144 -19.68 -18.76 -6.59
N ASP A 145 -19.41 -18.42 -7.85
CA ASP A 145 -19.94 -19.19 -8.96
C ASP A 145 -18.84 -20.02 -9.59
N SER A 146 -19.00 -21.33 -9.44
CA SER A 146 -18.08 -22.39 -9.86
C SER A 146 -17.98 -22.55 -11.39
N SER A 147 -18.65 -21.68 -12.15
CA SER A 147 -18.80 -21.77 -13.60
C SER A 147 -17.86 -20.86 -14.40
N TYR A 148 -17.08 -19.97 -13.77
CA TYR A 148 -16.23 -19.05 -14.52
C TYR A 148 -14.90 -19.67 -14.97
N SER A 149 -14.77 -19.76 -16.30
CA SER A 149 -13.60 -20.26 -17.01
C SER A 149 -12.30 -19.60 -16.55
N ARG A 150 -11.25 -20.42 -16.48
CA ARG A 150 -9.94 -20.21 -15.85
C ARG A 150 -9.04 -19.11 -16.48
N SER A 151 -9.57 -18.17 -17.27
CA SER A 151 -8.72 -17.38 -18.19
C SER A 151 -8.92 -15.86 -18.22
N THR A 152 -9.77 -15.25 -17.40
CA THR A 152 -9.94 -13.78 -17.42
C THR A 152 -9.83 -13.19 -16.02
N ALA A 153 -9.13 -12.06 -15.89
CA ALA A 153 -8.99 -11.28 -14.66
C ALA A 153 -10.35 -11.13 -13.94
N PHE A 154 -10.34 -11.00 -12.60
CA PHE A 154 -11.57 -10.89 -11.82
C PHE A 154 -12.40 -9.68 -12.29
N VAL A 155 -13.47 -9.93 -13.05
CA VAL A 155 -14.45 -8.91 -13.45
C VAL A 155 -15.73 -9.20 -12.67
N PRO A 156 -16.16 -8.32 -11.74
CA PRO A 156 -17.52 -8.38 -11.25
C PRO A 156 -18.47 -8.14 -12.42
N PRO A 157 -19.51 -8.98 -12.62
CA PRO A 157 -20.44 -8.87 -13.74
C PRO A 157 -21.03 -7.46 -13.92
N ASP A 158 -21.14 -6.71 -12.83
CA ASP A 158 -21.64 -5.34 -12.77
C ASP A 158 -20.55 -4.29 -12.48
N PHE A 159 -19.39 -4.37 -13.13
CA PHE A 159 -18.33 -3.37 -12.92
C PHE A 159 -18.84 -1.96 -13.22
N LYS A 160 -19.04 -1.19 -12.15
CA LYS A 160 -19.40 0.23 -12.17
C LYS A 160 -18.14 1.03 -11.79
N PRO A 161 -17.50 1.76 -12.73
CA PRO A 161 -16.21 2.40 -12.49
C PRO A 161 -16.17 3.39 -11.32
N LEU A 162 -17.31 4.02 -11.02
CA LEU A 162 -17.44 5.01 -9.94
C LEU A 162 -18.04 4.41 -8.67
N ALA A 163 -18.17 3.08 -8.59
CA ALA A 163 -18.78 2.46 -7.44
C ALA A 163 -17.91 2.64 -6.18
N PRO A 164 -18.52 2.95 -5.02
CA PRO A 164 -17.79 3.24 -3.79
C PRO A 164 -16.85 2.12 -3.33
N GLN A 165 -17.11 0.85 -3.68
CA GLN A 165 -16.22 -0.27 -3.31
C GLN A 165 -14.81 -0.18 -3.95
N TYR A 166 -14.64 0.65 -4.98
CA TYR A 166 -13.35 0.91 -5.63
C TYR A 166 -12.72 2.24 -5.20
N ALA A 167 -13.27 2.91 -4.18
CA ALA A 167 -12.62 4.05 -3.56
C ALA A 167 -11.38 3.59 -2.78
N LEU A 168 -10.26 4.30 -2.96
CA LEU A 168 -9.01 4.01 -2.25
C LEU A 168 -8.43 5.25 -1.58
N LYS A 169 -7.56 5.01 -0.62
CA LYS A 169 -6.66 6.02 -0.04
C LYS A 169 -5.24 5.46 0.09
N VAL A 170 -4.26 6.32 -0.13
CA VAL A 170 -2.84 6.04 0.14
C VAL A 170 -2.54 6.31 1.61
N ILE A 171 -1.72 5.46 2.23
CA ILE A 171 -1.38 5.51 3.65
C ILE A 171 0.13 5.50 3.90
N ASP A 172 0.52 5.65 5.16
CA ASP A 172 1.87 5.46 5.69
C ASP A 172 2.92 6.45 5.15
N LEU A 173 2.86 7.68 5.68
CA LEU A 173 3.86 8.72 5.43
C LEU A 173 5.04 8.64 6.40
N GLY A 174 5.20 7.49 7.07
CA GLY A 174 6.30 7.24 8.01
C GLY A 174 7.68 7.25 7.36
N SER A 175 7.79 7.03 6.05
CA SER A 175 9.06 7.12 5.32
C SER A 175 9.21 8.41 4.53
N SER A 176 8.18 9.26 4.51
CA SER A 176 8.11 10.44 3.66
C SER A 176 9.05 11.55 4.12
N CYS A 177 9.43 12.40 3.17
CA CYS A 177 10.26 13.58 3.44
C CYS A 177 9.93 14.70 2.46
N PHE A 178 10.24 15.94 2.85
CA PHE A 178 10.26 17.07 1.92
C PHE A 178 11.49 16.95 1.01
N GLU A 179 11.37 17.33 -0.27
CA GLU A 179 12.46 17.24 -1.25
C GLU A 179 13.73 17.97 -0.81
N ASN A 180 13.57 19.06 -0.05
CA ASN A 180 14.66 19.87 0.49
C ASN A 180 15.21 19.37 1.85
N GLU A 181 14.57 18.37 2.47
CA GLU A 181 14.91 17.84 3.80
C GLU A 181 15.15 16.31 3.74
N LYS A 182 15.76 15.80 2.66
CA LYS A 182 16.01 14.36 2.48
C LYS A 182 17.04 13.84 3.50
N VAL A 183 16.63 12.85 4.29
CA VAL A 183 17.45 12.27 5.37
C VAL A 183 18.14 10.97 4.95
N TYR A 184 17.49 10.17 4.10
CA TYR A 184 17.98 8.84 3.73
C TYR A 184 18.21 8.72 2.23
N THR A 185 19.31 8.05 1.86
CA THR A 185 19.61 7.65 0.49
C THR A 185 19.02 6.28 0.15
N TYR A 186 18.83 5.42 1.15
CA TYR A 186 18.20 4.11 1.02
C TYR A 186 16.72 4.19 1.40
N VAL A 187 15.86 4.31 0.38
CA VAL A 187 14.41 4.43 0.53
C VAL A 187 13.66 3.42 -0.36
N GLN A 188 12.34 3.37 -0.26
CA GLN A 188 11.43 2.47 -0.96
C GLN A 188 11.56 0.99 -0.61
N SER A 189 10.46 0.26 -0.67
CA SER A 189 10.47 -1.20 -0.67
C SER A 189 11.06 -1.72 -1.99
N ARG A 190 11.93 -2.74 -1.92
CA ARG A 190 12.82 -3.14 -3.02
C ARG A 190 12.13 -3.34 -4.37
N PHE A 191 10.99 -4.02 -4.42
CA PHE A 191 10.29 -4.32 -5.68
C PHE A 191 9.76 -3.07 -6.39
N TYR A 192 9.58 -1.98 -5.64
CA TYR A 192 9.03 -0.70 -6.12
C TYR A 192 10.10 0.41 -6.08
N ARG A 193 11.36 0.06 -5.83
CA ARG A 193 12.48 0.99 -5.72
C ARG A 193 12.97 1.43 -7.09
N SER A 194 13.18 2.73 -7.26
CA SER A 194 13.62 3.31 -8.53
C SER A 194 15.12 3.11 -8.79
N PRO A 195 15.57 3.14 -10.06
CA PRO A 195 16.97 2.96 -10.41
C PRO A 195 17.88 4.03 -9.81
N GLU A 196 17.47 5.29 -9.76
CA GLU A 196 18.25 6.38 -9.16
C GLU A 196 18.52 6.15 -7.67
N VAL A 197 17.55 5.59 -6.93
CA VAL A 197 17.76 5.23 -5.52
C VAL A 197 18.75 4.06 -5.40
N ILE A 198 18.67 3.04 -6.25
CA ILE A 198 19.63 1.91 -6.27
C ILE A 198 21.04 2.38 -6.63
N LEU A 199 21.16 3.33 -7.56
CA LEU A 199 22.42 3.89 -8.02
C LEU A 199 23.00 4.96 -7.07
N GLY A 200 22.28 5.34 -6.01
CA GLY A 200 22.69 6.40 -5.09
C GLY A 200 22.68 7.80 -5.71
N ILE A 201 21.92 7.99 -6.79
CA ILE A 201 21.72 9.29 -7.43
C ILE A 201 20.71 10.09 -6.60
N ASN A 202 20.86 11.42 -6.61
CA ASN A 202 19.92 12.31 -5.94
C ASN A 202 18.50 12.12 -6.52
N TYR A 203 17.55 11.83 -5.65
CA TYR A 203 16.17 11.53 -6.05
C TYR A 203 15.20 12.66 -5.69
N ASN A 204 14.01 12.60 -6.25
CA ASN A 204 12.93 13.58 -6.06
C ASN A 204 11.56 12.86 -6.09
N VAL A 205 10.46 13.59 -6.23
CA VAL A 205 9.10 13.00 -6.31
C VAL A 205 8.91 11.95 -7.42
N ALA A 206 9.79 11.90 -8.44
CA ALA A 206 9.70 10.93 -9.53
C ALA A 206 9.90 9.48 -9.07
N ILE A 207 10.52 9.22 -7.91
CA ILE A 207 10.66 7.85 -7.40
C ILE A 207 9.30 7.22 -7.11
N ASP A 208 8.31 8.02 -6.69
CA ASP A 208 6.97 7.54 -6.39
C ASP A 208 6.21 7.20 -7.68
N MET A 209 6.51 7.89 -8.79
CA MET A 209 6.01 7.54 -10.12
C MET A 209 6.57 6.21 -10.62
N TRP A 210 7.83 5.89 -10.30
CA TRP A 210 8.39 4.57 -10.55
C TRP A 210 7.66 3.48 -9.76
N SER A 211 7.46 3.70 -8.46
CA SER A 211 6.70 2.78 -7.60
C SER A 211 5.27 2.58 -8.12
N PHE A 212 4.61 3.67 -8.54
CA PHE A 212 3.29 3.65 -9.16
C PHE A 212 3.23 2.74 -10.40
N GLY A 213 4.19 2.88 -11.32
CA GLY A 213 4.28 2.01 -12.50
C GLY A 213 4.41 0.52 -12.13
N CYS A 214 5.26 0.22 -11.14
CA CYS A 214 5.42 -1.14 -10.62
C CYS A 214 4.12 -1.69 -10.01
N ILE A 215 3.39 -0.87 -9.25
CA ILE A 215 2.08 -1.24 -8.69
C ILE A 215 1.08 -1.56 -9.79
N LEU A 216 0.95 -0.72 -10.83
CA LEU A 216 0.00 -0.98 -11.92
C LEU A 216 0.30 -2.29 -12.66
N ALA A 217 1.58 -2.54 -12.92
CA ALA A 217 2.02 -3.79 -13.53
C ALA A 217 1.68 -5.00 -12.64
N GLU A 218 1.89 -4.90 -11.33
CA GLU A 218 1.53 -5.95 -10.38
C GLU A 218 0.02 -6.17 -10.29
N LEU A 219 -0.79 -5.12 -10.30
CA LEU A 219 -2.24 -5.24 -10.32
C LEU A 219 -2.72 -5.94 -11.61
N PHE A 220 -2.09 -5.64 -12.74
CA PHE A 220 -2.42 -6.25 -14.03
C PHE A 220 -2.02 -7.73 -14.09
N MET A 221 -0.80 -8.07 -13.68
CA MET A 221 -0.26 -9.43 -13.77
C MET A 221 -0.66 -10.33 -12.59
N GLY A 222 -0.98 -9.73 -11.44
CA GLY A 222 -1.18 -10.42 -10.16
C GLY A 222 0.11 -10.74 -9.40
N TYR A 223 1.28 -10.30 -9.88
CA TYR A 223 2.58 -10.53 -9.22
C TYR A 223 3.55 -9.37 -9.48
N PRO A 224 4.56 -9.15 -8.61
CA PRO A 224 5.47 -8.01 -8.75
C PRO A 224 6.24 -8.02 -10.07
N LEU A 225 6.39 -6.84 -10.69
CA LEU A 225 7.11 -6.66 -11.95
C LEU A 225 8.60 -6.96 -11.82
N PHE A 226 9.21 -6.49 -10.73
CA PHE A 226 10.65 -6.66 -10.47
C PHE A 226 10.86 -7.30 -9.09
N PRO A 227 10.72 -8.64 -8.96
CA PRO A 227 10.84 -9.35 -7.68
C PRO A 227 12.30 -9.67 -7.31
N GLY A 228 13.17 -8.67 -7.23
CA GLY A 228 14.61 -8.88 -6.99
C GLY A 228 14.92 -9.41 -5.58
N GLU A 229 15.82 -10.40 -5.48
CA GLU A 229 16.22 -10.97 -4.19
C GLU A 229 17.09 -10.01 -3.35
N ASN A 230 17.86 -9.16 -4.04
CA ASN A 230 18.74 -8.13 -3.49
C ASN A 230 18.85 -6.93 -4.47
N GLU A 231 19.61 -5.89 -4.15
CA GLU A 231 19.68 -4.67 -5.00
C GLU A 231 20.35 -4.91 -6.35
N GLN A 232 21.36 -5.78 -6.40
CA GLN A 232 22.04 -6.13 -7.64
C GLN A 232 21.11 -6.92 -8.57
N ASP A 233 20.34 -7.86 -8.00
CA ASP A 233 19.33 -8.61 -8.73
C ASP A 233 18.18 -7.71 -9.18
N GLN A 234 17.69 -6.81 -8.31
CA GLN A 234 16.69 -5.81 -8.63
C GLN A 234 17.10 -4.96 -9.84
N PHE A 235 18.34 -4.46 -9.84
CA PHE A 235 18.86 -3.65 -10.94
C PHE A 235 18.96 -4.43 -12.26
N LYS A 236 19.36 -5.71 -12.21
CA LYS A 236 19.40 -6.58 -13.39
C LYS A 236 18.02 -6.75 -14.02
N LEU A 237 16.97 -6.86 -13.20
CA LEU A 237 15.61 -7.05 -13.67
C LEU A 237 15.07 -5.87 -14.49
N PHE A 238 15.58 -4.65 -14.29
CA PHE A 238 15.14 -3.48 -15.07
C PHE A 238 15.45 -3.59 -16.56
N PHE A 239 16.44 -4.40 -16.92
CA PHE A 239 16.88 -4.60 -18.31
C PHE A 239 16.51 -5.99 -18.84
N ASP A 240 15.82 -6.80 -18.05
CA ASP A 240 15.48 -8.17 -18.41
C ASP A 240 14.05 -8.25 -18.95
N MET A 241 13.93 -8.47 -20.26
CA MET A 241 12.64 -8.61 -20.95
C MET A 241 11.84 -9.85 -20.53
N SER A 242 12.44 -10.81 -19.82
CA SER A 242 11.70 -11.98 -19.29
C SER A 242 10.92 -11.67 -18.01
N THR A 243 10.98 -10.44 -17.49
CA THR A 243 10.13 -9.94 -16.39
C THR A 243 8.63 -9.99 -16.71
N PHE A 244 8.25 -10.01 -17.98
CA PHE A 244 6.85 -10.19 -18.41
C PHE A 244 6.34 -11.64 -18.29
N THR A 245 7.18 -12.60 -17.88
CA THR A 245 6.76 -13.98 -17.59
C THR A 245 6.63 -14.21 -16.08
N PRO A 246 5.61 -14.95 -15.59
CA PRO A 246 5.45 -15.20 -14.16
C PRO A 246 6.68 -15.88 -13.55
N ARG A 247 7.45 -15.13 -12.77
CA ARG A 247 8.61 -15.65 -12.03
C ARG A 247 8.20 -16.25 -10.71
N LEU A 248 9.05 -17.14 -10.19
CA LEU A 248 8.92 -17.65 -8.84
C LEU A 248 9.07 -16.48 -7.84
N VAL A 249 7.99 -16.13 -7.15
CA VAL A 249 8.02 -15.11 -6.09
C VAL A 249 8.39 -15.81 -4.79
N PRO A 250 9.46 -15.40 -4.09
CA PRO A 250 9.75 -15.89 -2.76
C PRO A 250 8.73 -15.31 -1.78
N ASN A 251 8.08 -16.17 -0.99
CA ASN A 251 7.36 -15.69 0.18
C ASN A 251 8.35 -15.30 1.29
N SER A 252 7.83 -14.71 2.36
CA SER A 252 8.62 -14.30 3.52
C SER A 252 9.37 -15.40 4.27
N LYS A 253 9.09 -16.67 3.96
CA LYS A 253 9.81 -17.85 4.48
C LYS A 253 10.82 -18.40 3.46
N GLY A 254 11.12 -17.65 2.40
CA GLY A 254 12.02 -18.05 1.31
C GLY A 254 11.46 -19.13 0.37
N LYS A 255 10.19 -19.52 0.51
CA LYS A 255 9.58 -20.51 -0.40
C LYS A 255 9.14 -19.84 -1.69
N LYS A 256 9.71 -20.31 -2.79
CA LYS A 256 9.45 -19.85 -4.16
C LYS A 256 8.11 -20.43 -4.66
N PHE A 257 7.23 -19.58 -5.18
CA PHE A 257 5.93 -19.99 -5.73
C PHE A 257 5.70 -19.37 -7.12
N LYS A 258 5.11 -20.14 -8.05
CA LYS A 258 4.69 -19.61 -9.37
C LYS A 258 3.30 -18.97 -9.23
N PRO A 259 3.14 -17.66 -9.49
CA PRO A 259 1.83 -17.01 -9.52
C PRO A 259 0.80 -17.82 -10.33
N GLY A 260 -0.43 -17.96 -9.82
CA GLY A 260 -1.51 -18.70 -10.50
C GLY A 260 -1.52 -20.23 -10.35
N THR A 261 -0.55 -20.87 -9.67
CA THR A 261 -0.47 -22.36 -9.60
C THR A 261 -1.17 -23.01 -8.40
N LYS A 262 -1.78 -22.26 -7.48
CA LYS A 262 -2.57 -22.80 -6.37
C LYS A 262 -4.06 -22.82 -6.74
N THR A 263 -4.58 -24.01 -7.01
CA THR A 263 -6.01 -24.29 -6.84
C THR A 263 -6.34 -24.15 -5.35
N LEU A 264 -7.31 -23.28 -5.02
CA LEU A 264 -7.87 -23.19 -3.68
C LEU A 264 -8.57 -24.52 -3.37
N ALA A 265 -7.92 -25.39 -2.60
CA ALA A 265 -8.60 -26.47 -1.90
C ALA A 265 -9.04 -25.96 -0.52
N GLY A 266 -10.35 -25.77 -0.35
CA GLY A 266 -11.00 -25.66 0.95
C GLY A 266 -11.51 -24.27 1.36
N PRO A 267 -12.57 -24.21 2.20
CA PRO A 267 -13.25 -22.97 2.56
C PRO A 267 -12.41 -22.14 3.54
N CYS A 268 -12.28 -20.84 3.27
CA CYS A 268 -11.91 -19.79 4.23
C CYS A 268 -10.82 -20.17 5.26
N ALA A 269 -9.59 -20.44 4.82
CA ALA A 269 -8.45 -20.45 5.73
C ALA A 269 -7.99 -19.01 6.00
N HIS A 270 -8.35 -18.49 7.18
CA HIS A 270 -7.73 -17.34 7.82
C HIS A 270 -6.20 -17.42 7.73
N LEU A 271 -5.54 -16.46 7.08
CA LEU A 271 -4.11 -16.20 7.24
C LEU A 271 -3.82 -14.72 6.94
N ILE A 272 -4.03 -13.91 7.97
CA ILE A 272 -3.28 -12.68 8.21
C ILE A 272 -1.81 -13.13 8.37
N VAL A 273 -0.94 -12.77 7.41
CA VAL A 273 0.50 -12.78 7.65
C VAL A 273 1.10 -11.53 7.04
N ILE A 274 1.31 -10.61 7.97
CA ILE A 274 2.16 -9.41 7.99
C ILE A 274 3.58 -9.72 7.52
N HIS A 275 4.22 -8.77 6.82
CA HIS A 275 5.64 -8.38 7.00
C HIS A 275 5.71 -6.87 7.24
#